data_AF-A0A8T4GAB9-F1
#
_entry.id   AF-A0A8T4GAB9-F1
#
_cell.length_a   1.000
_cell.length_b   1.000
_cell.length_c   1.000
_cell.angle_alpha   90.00
_cell.angle_beta   90.00
_cell.angle_gamma   90.00
#
_symmetry.space_group_name_H-M   'P 1'
#
loop_
_entity.id
_entity.type
_entity.pdbx_description
1 polymer ?
#
loop_
_entity_poly.entity_id
_entity_poly.type
_entity_poly.pdbx_seq_one_letter_code
_entity_poly.pdbx_strand_id
1 'polypeptide(L)' 'MAEMIEIVRTREVGGKIIMEKEDFEKLLFEIEALIETLEILSDKELMRQIEDSVTDINEGRVEETSSIEELRRKLFE' A
#
# COMPACT_ATOMS: atom_id res chain seq x y z
N MET A 1 -13.97 12.08 -8.47
CA MET A 1 -14.19 10.79 -7.78
C MET A 1 -14.71 11.15 -6.41
N ALA A 2 -15.91 10.71 -6.02
CA ALA A 2 -16.41 10.97 -4.67
C ALA A 2 -15.62 10.07 -3.70
N GLU A 3 -14.93 10.67 -2.72
CA GLU A 3 -14.37 9.92 -1.60
C GLU A 3 -15.52 9.20 -0.89
N MET A 4 -15.42 7.87 -0.82
CA MET A 4 -16.40 7.05 -0.12
C MET A 4 -16.10 7.17 1.38
N ILE A 5 -16.86 8.00 2.09
CA ILE A 5 -16.76 8.07 3.56
C ILE A 5 -17.49 6.85 4.11
N GLU A 6 -16.75 5.84 4.56
CA GLU A 6 -17.33 4.67 5.22
C GLU A 6 -17.76 5.07 6.65
N ILE A 7 -19.05 4.92 6.95
CA ILE A 7 -19.63 5.30 8.24
C ILE A 7 -19.55 4.10 9.18
N VAL A 8 -18.59 4.11 10.10
CA VAL A 8 -18.47 3.11 11.15
C VAL A 8 -19.45 3.43 12.30
N ARG A 9 -20.31 2.47 12.66
CA ARG A 9 -21.24 2.63 13.78
C ARG A 9 -20.54 2.25 15.09
N THR A 10 -20.40 3.23 15.98
CA THR A 10 -19.82 3.01 17.30
C THR A 10 -20.82 3.37 18.40
N ARG A 11 -20.66 2.76 19.57
CA ARG A 11 -21.40 3.13 20.79
C ARG A 11 -20.43 3.25 21.97
N GLU A 12 -20.63 4.24 22.82
CA GLU A 12 -19.84 4.39 24.05
C GLU A 12 -20.57 3.73 25.23
N VAL A 13 -19.89 2.85 25.96
CA VAL A 13 -20.41 2.22 27.18
C VAL A 13 -19.34 2.27 28.27
N GLY A 14 -19.54 3.12 29.27
CA GLY A 14 -18.62 3.25 30.41
C GLY A 14 -17.21 3.69 30.01
N GLY A 15 -17.10 4.67 29.11
CA GLY A 15 -15.81 5.18 28.61
C GLY A 15 -15.11 4.26 27.59
N LYS A 16 -15.78 3.20 27.13
CA LYS A 16 -15.25 2.29 26.10
C LYS A 16 -16.04 2.43 24.82
N ILE A 17 -15.34 2.55 23.71
CA ILE A 17 -15.93 2.47 22.37
C ILE A 17 -16.15 0.99 22.05
N ILE A 18 -17.39 0.64 21.72
CA ILE A 18 -17.79 -0.67 21.23
C ILE A 18 -18.20 -0.49 19.77
N MET A 19 -17.67 -1.35 18.91
CA MET A 19 -17.99 -1.42 17.48
C MET A 19 -18.18 -2.87 17.05
N GLU A 20 -18.82 -3.05 15.90
CA GLU A 20 -18.95 -4.36 15.29
C GLU A 20 -17.58 -4.90 14.88
N LYS A 21 -17.42 -6.22 14.98
CA LYS A 21 -16.15 -6.87 14.69
C LYS A 21 -15.67 -6.60 13.26
N GLU A 22 -16.57 -6.68 12.29
CA GLU A 22 -16.26 -6.47 10.87
C GLU A 22 -15.75 -5.05 10.62
N ASP A 23 -16.36 -4.04 11.25
CA ASP A 23 -15.91 -2.66 11.15
C ASP A 23 -14.53 -2.45 11.80
N PHE A 24 -14.25 -3.15 12.90
CA PHE A 24 -12.92 -3.13 13.53
C PHE A 24 -11.86 -3.77 12.64
N GLU A 25 -12.15 -4.92 12.04
CA GLU A 25 -11.21 -5.61 11.14
C GLU A 25 -10.90 -4.78 9.90
N LYS A 26 -11.89 -4.09 9.33
CA LYS A 26 -11.67 -3.12 8.24
C LYS A 26 -10.78 -1.97 8.66
N LEU A 27 -11.08 -1.34 9.81
CA LEU A 27 -10.29 -0.22 10.32
C LEU A 27 -8.84 -0.65 10.59
N LEU A 28 -8.64 -1.86 11.13
CA LEU A 28 -7.30 -2.41 11.35
C LEU A 28 -6.54 -2.55 10.04
N PHE A 29 -7.17 -3.11 9.00
CA PHE A 29 -6.57 -3.25 7.68
C PHE A 29 -6.17 -1.88 7.08
N GLU A 30 -7.04 -0.87 7.20
CA GLU A 30 -6.73 0.49 6.73
C GLU A 30 -5.56 1.11 7.50
N ILE A 31 -5.51 0.93 8.82
CA ILE A 31 -4.41 1.42 9.66
C ILE A 31 -3.10 0.74 9.27
N GLU A 32 -3.11 -0.57 9.05
CA GLU A 32 -1.92 -1.32 8.61
C GLU A 32 -1.40 -0.79 7.27
N ALA A 33 -2.29 -0.59 6.29
CA ALA A 33 -1.92 -0.01 4.99
C ALA A 33 -1.36 1.42 5.13
N LEU A 34 -1.91 2.23 6.03
CA LEU A 34 -1.38 3.57 6.31
C LEU A 34 -0.01 3.52 6.98
N ILE A 35 0.22 2.59 7.92
CA ILE A 35 1.52 2.39 8.55
C ILE A 35 2.55 1.98 7.50
N GLU A 36 2.25 0.99 6.66
CA GLU A 36 3.14 0.55 5.57
C GLU A 36 3.48 1.70 4.62
N THR A 37 2.48 2.52 4.26
CA THR A 37 2.69 3.72 3.44
C THR A 37 3.63 4.69 4.13
N LEU A 38 3.46 4.94 5.43
CA LEU A 38 4.34 5.83 6.20
C LEU A 38 5.76 5.27 6.31
N GLU A 39 5.91 3.96 6.46
CA GLU A 39 7.21 3.30 6.47
C GLU A 39 7.94 3.51 5.13
N ILE A 40 7.25 3.30 4.00
CA ILE A 40 7.80 3.58 2.67
C ILE A 40 8.21 5.05 2.53
N LEU A 41 7.32 6.00 2.90
CA LEU A 41 7.60 7.44 2.80
C LEU A 41 8.75 7.89 3.70
N SER A 42 9.00 7.17 4.80
CA SER A 42 10.09 7.47 5.73
C SER A 42 11.46 7.05 5.21
N ASP A 43 11.51 6.07 4.30
CA ASP A 43 12.73 5.60 3.66
C ASP A 43 13.05 6.44 2.41
N LYS A 44 14.01 7.35 2.56
CA LYS A 44 14.43 8.26 1.48
C LYS A 44 15.04 7.53 0.28
N GLU A 45 15.75 6.42 0.51
CA GLU A 45 16.40 5.69 -0.58
C GLU A 45 15.37 4.90 -1.37
N LEU A 46 14.43 4.25 -0.68
CA LEU A 46 13.31 3.58 -1.32
C LEU A 46 12.45 4.57 -2.12
N MET A 47 12.13 5.74 -1.56
CA MET A 47 11.38 6.78 -2.27
C MET A 47 12.11 7.26 -3.53
N ARG A 48 13.43 7.47 -3.45
CA ARG A 48 14.24 7.82 -4.62
C ARG A 48 14.20 6.73 -5.70
N GLN A 49 14.29 5.46 -5.32
CA GLN A 49 14.19 4.33 -6.24
C GLN A 49 12.81 4.23 -6.91
N ILE A 50 11.74 4.53 -6.17
CA ILE A 50 10.38 4.60 -6.71
C ILE A 50 10.28 5.73 -7.74
N GLU A 51 10.79 6.93 -7.43
CA GLU A 51 10.81 8.06 -8.36
C GLU A 51 11.59 7.73 -9.64
N ASP A 52 12.80 7.17 -9.51
CA ASP A 52 13.62 6.73 -10.66
C ASP A 52 12.85 5.71 -11.52
N SER A 53 12.19 4.74 -10.89
CA SER A 53 11.40 3.72 -11.59
C SER A 53 10.21 4.32 -12.35
N VAL A 54 9.53 5.32 -11.77
CA VAL A 54 8.45 6.05 -12.46
C VAL A 54 8.99 6.78 -13.69
N THR A 55 10.16 7.40 -13.59
CA THR A 55 10.83 8.02 -14.74
C THR A 55 11.18 6.98 -15.80
N ASP A 56 11.74 5.84 -15.42
CA ASP A 56 12.08 4.75 -16.34
C ASP A 56 10.86 4.25 -17.12
N ILE A 57 9.72 4.06 -16.45
CA ILE A 57 8.46 3.67 -17.09
C ILE A 57 8.01 4.74 -18.10
N ASN A 58 8.00 6.01 -17.70
CA ASN A 58 7.53 7.10 -18.55
C ASN A 58 8.42 7.33 -19.78
N GLU A 59 9.72 7.06 -19.66
CA GLU A 59 10.68 7.19 -20.75
C GLU A 59 10.84 5.90 -21.57
N GLY A 60 10.08 4.85 -21.25
CA GLY A 60 10.13 3.57 -21.94
C GLY A 60 11.41 2.78 -21.69
N ARG A 61 12.17 3.08 -20.62
CA ARG A 61 13.29 2.27 -20.11
C ARG A 61 12.78 1.06 -19.33
N VAL A 62 11.88 0.30 -19.94
CA VAL A 62 11.30 -0.91 -19.37
C VAL A 62 11.60 -2.08 -20.27
N GLU A 63 11.79 -3.25 -19.67
CA GLU A 63 12.02 -4.48 -20.42
C GLU A 63 10.82 -5.41 -20.25
N GLU A 64 10.18 -5.76 -21.36
CA GLU A 64 9.10 -6.73 -21.35
C GLU A 64 9.66 -8.13 -20.99
N THR A 65 8.90 -8.87 -20.19
CA THR A 65 9.29 -10.21 -19.77
C THR A 65 8.11 -11.15 -19.96
N SER A 66 8.31 -12.21 -20.75
CA SER A 66 7.23 -13.08 -21.23
C SER A 66 7.00 -14.30 -20.34
N SER A 67 7.92 -14.60 -19.41
CA SER A 67 7.79 -15.72 -18.48
C SER A 67 8.53 -15.51 -17.16
N ILE A 68 8.15 -16.28 -16.14
CA ILE A 68 8.84 -16.30 -14.84
C ILE A 68 10.30 -16.78 -14.98
N GLU A 69 10.56 -17.72 -15.89
CA GLU A 69 11.92 -18.23 -16.14
C GLU A 69 12.81 -17.14 -16.73
N GLU A 70 12.29 -16.36 -17.67
CA GLU A 70 12.98 -15.21 -18.25
C GLU A 70 13.27 -14.15 -17.18
N LEU A 71 12.29 -13.84 -16.32
CA LEU A 71 12.48 -12.89 -15.21
C LEU A 71 13.60 -13.35 -14.27
N ARG A 72 13.59 -14.63 -13.87
CA ARG A 72 14.62 -15.19 -12.98
C ARG A 72 16.01 -15.05 -13.58
N ARG A 73 16.17 -15.38 -14.87
CA ARG A 73 17.43 -15.22 -15.57
C ARG A 73 17.92 -13.77 -15.52
N LYS A 74 17.05 -12.78 -15.78
CA LYS A 74 17.42 -11.36 -15.75
C LYS A 74 17.82 -10.84 -14.37
N LEU A 75 17.28 -11.42 -13.29
CA LEU A 75 17.53 -10.96 -11.92
C LEU A 75 18.74 -11.62 -11.25
N PHE A 76 19.13 -12.82 -11.67
CA PHE A 76 20.09 -13.65 -10.93
C PHE A 76 21.29 -14.15 -11.74
N GLU A 77 21.35 -13.92 -13.06
CA GLU A 77 22.47 -14.28 -13.94
C GLU A 77 23.12 -13.02 -14.56
#